data_AF-A0A849R8S3-F1
#
_entry.id   AF-A0A849R8S3-F1
#
_cell.length_a   1.000
_cell.length_b   1.000
_cell.length_c   1.000
_cell.angle_alpha   90.00
_cell.angle_beta   90.00
_cell.angle_gamma   90.00
#
_symmetry.space_group_name_H-M   'P 1'
#
loop_
_entity.id
_entity.type
_entity.pdbx_description
1 polymer ?
#
loop_
_entity_poly.entity_id
_entity_poly.type
_entity_poly.pdbx_seq_one_letter_code
_entity_poly.pdbx_strand_id
1 'polypeptide(L)'
;IIDTVLAFIVISKLWKWHTATSLIFLLTFLVVDILFFSANSLKMPTGGWLPLAVATVLFLIITTWIKGRELLSERQDEKRVLFEDLEAELQKNPPVTVKGTAIYLTRSLHGVPLVFLHNLEHNHVLHEQIIVLTIVTKDEPYIDEAHRVKIRSFGENRQFYRVKLYFGFTQPQDVRRALELCAQGLHEHYGLSIDLKKLSFFVGREFITFKRRSPMPAWRRPISSFLFHNSSSAIEFFKIPVERVIEIGIRVEL
;
A
#
# COMPACT_ATOMS: atom_id res chain seq x y z
N ILE A 1 5.81 20.15 25.32
CA ILE A 1 6.44 18.93 25.92
C ILE A 1 7.26 18.15 24.90
N ILE A 2 6.65 17.58 23.84
CA ILE A 2 7.39 16.76 22.85
C ILE A 2 8.52 17.57 22.19
N ASP A 3 8.21 18.78 21.72
CA ASP A 3 9.22 19.67 21.12
C ASP A 3 10.33 20.06 22.09
N THR A 4 9.99 20.31 23.36
CA THR A 4 10.95 20.61 24.42
C THR A 4 11.92 19.46 24.66
N VAL A 5 11.42 18.22 24.70
CA VAL A 5 12.24 17.01 24.84
C VAL A 5 13.12 16.81 23.60
N LEU A 6 12.56 17.00 22.40
CA LEU A 6 13.31 16.89 21.14
C LEU A 6 14.42 17.94 21.05
N ALA A 7 14.13 19.20 21.38
CA ALA A 7 15.09 20.29 21.42
C ALA A 7 16.22 20.01 22.41
N PHE A 8 15.91 19.45 23.58
CA PHE A 8 16.94 19.01 24.53
C PHE A 8 17.86 17.92 23.94
N ILE A 9 17.29 16.92 23.24
CA ILE A 9 18.08 15.89 22.56
C ILE A 9 19.01 16.52 21.52
N VAL A 10 18.51 17.47 20.72
CA VAL A 10 19.33 18.17 19.72
C VAL A 10 20.43 19.01 20.37
N ILE A 11 20.12 19.82 21.37
CA ILE A 11 21.09 20.70 22.05
C ILE A 11 22.18 19.86 22.75
N SER A 12 21.80 18.75 23.38
CA SER A 12 22.73 17.89 24.11
C SER A 12 23.57 16.97 23.20
N LYS A 13 22.95 16.35 22.19
CA LYS A 13 23.63 15.34 21.34
C LYS A 13 24.24 15.92 20.08
N LEU A 14 23.55 16.86 19.43
CA LEU A 14 24.01 17.44 18.16
C LEU A 14 24.92 18.66 18.40
N TRP A 15 24.46 19.60 19.25
CA TRP A 15 25.20 20.84 19.52
C TRP A 15 26.20 20.72 20.68
N LYS A 16 26.16 19.61 21.41
CA LYS A 16 27.12 19.24 22.46
C LYS A 16 27.31 20.33 23.53
N TRP A 17 26.23 21.03 23.88
CA TRP A 17 26.28 21.99 24.98
C TRP A 17 26.65 21.30 26.30
N HIS A 18 27.22 22.08 27.23
CA HIS A 18 27.51 21.59 28.56
C HIS A 18 26.26 20.97 29.21
N THR A 19 26.41 19.84 29.90
CA THR A 19 25.27 19.07 30.40
C THR A 19 24.39 19.90 31.34
N ALA A 20 24.99 20.77 32.15
CA ALA A 20 24.25 21.64 33.05
C ALA A 20 23.38 22.68 32.31
N THR A 21 23.89 23.30 31.23
CA THR A 21 23.12 24.30 30.46
C THR A 21 21.98 23.64 29.70
N SER A 22 22.20 22.44 29.17
CA SER A 22 21.15 21.64 28.53
C SER A 22 20.06 21.24 29.53
N LEU A 23 20.44 20.87 30.75
CA LEU A 23 19.50 20.49 31.80
C LEU A 23 18.68 21.69 32.30
N ILE A 24 19.31 22.86 32.48
CA ILE A 24 18.61 24.10 32.83
C ILE A 24 17.59 24.45 31.75
N PHE A 25 17.98 24.41 30.47
CA PHE A 25 17.06 24.63 29.36
C PHE A 25 15.87 23.67 29.41
N LEU A 26 16.11 22.37 29.56
CA LEU A 26 15.06 21.37 29.65
C LEU A 26 14.11 21.68 30.81
N LEU A 27 14.63 21.92 32.01
CA LEU A 27 13.82 22.17 33.20
C LEU A 27 12.98 23.44 33.07
N THR A 28 13.56 24.54 32.59
CA THR A 28 12.83 25.81 32.41
C THR A 28 11.65 25.65 31.47
N PHE A 29 11.86 25.06 30.29
CA PHE A 29 10.77 24.88 29.32
C PHE A 29 9.78 23.80 29.74
N LEU A 30 10.26 22.72 30.37
CA LEU A 30 9.38 21.65 30.87
C LEU A 30 8.46 22.15 31.99
N VAL A 31 8.93 23.05 32.86
CA VAL A 31 8.09 23.69 33.88
C VAL A 31 6.96 24.50 33.24
N VAL A 32 7.28 25.33 32.24
CA VAL A 32 6.27 26.11 31.49
C VAL A 32 5.24 25.19 30.83
N ASP A 33 5.72 24.13 30.17
CA ASP A 33 4.88 23.12 29.53
C ASP A 33 3.95 22.42 30.52
N ILE A 34 4.47 21.99 31.68
CA ILE A 34 3.69 21.30 32.72
C ILE A 34 2.65 22.25 33.30
N LEU A 35 3.01 23.50 33.61
CA LEU A 35 2.07 24.53 34.08
C LEU A 35 0.93 24.74 33.08
N PHE A 36 1.28 24.86 31.79
CA PHE A 36 0.28 25.01 30.74
C PHE A 36 -0.61 23.77 30.61
N PHE A 37 -0.01 22.57 30.64
CA PHE A 37 -0.76 21.31 30.61
C PHE A 37 -1.72 21.19 31.80
N SER A 38 -1.25 21.46 33.02
CA SER A 38 -2.06 21.44 34.24
C SER A 38 -3.21 22.45 34.17
N ALA A 39 -2.94 23.67 33.72
CA ALA A 39 -3.97 24.70 33.55
C ALA A 39 -5.06 24.30 32.54
N ASN A 40 -4.67 23.60 31.45
CA ASN A 40 -5.63 23.09 30.47
C ASN A 40 -6.35 21.82 30.94
N SER A 41 -5.70 20.98 31.73
CA SER A 41 -6.31 19.76 32.29
C SER A 41 -7.47 20.08 33.24
N LEU A 42 -7.41 21.21 33.97
CA LEU A 42 -8.53 21.70 34.78
C LEU A 42 -9.79 22.02 33.97
N LYS A 43 -9.66 22.26 32.66
CA LYS A 43 -10.81 22.48 31.75
C LYS A 43 -11.39 21.19 31.18
N MET A 44 -10.81 20.02 31.46
CA MET A 44 -11.35 18.73 31.00
C MET A 44 -12.80 18.50 31.44
N PRO A 45 -13.19 18.71 32.71
CA PRO A 45 -14.56 18.48 33.16
C PRO A 45 -15.58 19.46 32.58
N THR A 46 -15.16 20.70 32.28
CA THR A 46 -16.04 21.79 31.84
C THR A 46 -16.11 21.96 30.32
N GLY A 47 -15.42 21.12 29.54
CA GLY A 47 -15.53 21.11 28.07
C GLY A 47 -14.36 20.47 27.32
N GLY A 48 -13.21 20.26 27.96
CA GLY A 48 -12.04 19.63 27.35
C GLY A 48 -12.16 18.11 27.13
N TRP A 49 -13.18 17.45 27.67
CA TRP A 49 -13.44 16.02 27.47
C TRP A 49 -13.86 15.69 26.03
N LEU A 50 -14.53 16.60 25.33
CA LEU A 50 -15.05 16.34 23.98
C LEU A 50 -13.92 16.12 22.95
N PRO A 51 -12.93 17.02 22.82
CA PRO A 51 -11.78 16.78 21.94
C PRO A 51 -11.04 15.48 22.27
N LEU A 52 -10.92 15.13 23.56
CA LEU A 52 -10.26 13.89 24.00
C LEU A 52 -11.07 12.65 23.62
N ALA A 53 -12.39 12.69 23.78
CA ALA A 53 -13.27 11.61 23.36
C ALA A 53 -13.18 11.40 21.84
N VAL A 54 -13.26 12.47 21.06
CA VAL A 54 -13.11 12.42 19.60
C VAL A 54 -11.73 11.89 19.20
N ALA A 55 -10.65 12.40 19.81
CA ALA A 55 -9.30 11.93 19.56
C ALA A 55 -9.14 10.45 19.90
N THR A 56 -9.72 9.99 21.01
CA THR A 56 -9.71 8.58 21.42
C THR A 56 -10.44 7.71 20.40
N VAL A 57 -11.62 8.12 19.96
CA VAL A 57 -12.39 7.37 18.94
C VAL A 57 -11.62 7.29 17.63
N LEU A 58 -11.09 8.41 17.12
CA LEU A 58 -10.28 8.44 15.91
C LEU A 58 -9.02 7.59 16.03
N PHE A 59 -8.34 7.65 17.18
CA PHE A 59 -7.18 6.82 17.47
C PHE A 59 -7.54 5.33 17.44
N LEU A 60 -8.66 4.93 18.03
CA LEU A 60 -9.12 3.54 17.99
C LEU A 60 -9.46 3.09 16.56
N ILE A 61 -10.09 3.95 15.76
CA ILE A 61 -10.39 3.67 14.34
C ILE A 61 -9.11 3.48 13.55
N ILE A 62 -8.17 4.42 13.63
CA ILE A 62 -6.92 4.40 12.88
C ILE A 62 -6.04 3.22 13.31
N THR A 63 -5.88 2.98 14.61
CA THR A 63 -5.09 1.84 15.09
C THR A 63 -5.74 0.49 14.74
N THR A 64 -7.07 0.43 14.66
CA THR A 64 -7.77 -0.77 14.17
C THR A 64 -7.55 -0.98 12.67
N TRP A 65 -7.61 0.09 11.88
CA TRP A 65 -7.29 0.05 10.44
C TRP A 65 -5.86 -0.42 10.18
N ILE A 66 -4.88 0.19 10.84
CA ILE A 66 -3.45 -0.17 10.69
C ILE A 66 -3.24 -1.65 11.03
N LYS A 67 -3.78 -2.12 12.16
CA LYS A 67 -3.65 -3.53 12.56
C LYS A 67 -4.32 -4.49 11.57
N GLY A 68 -5.51 -4.14 11.06
CA GLY A 68 -6.18 -4.94 10.04
C GLY A 68 -5.40 -5.03 8.73
N ARG A 69 -4.78 -3.93 8.29
CA ARG A 69 -3.93 -3.88 7.10
C ARG A 69 -2.63 -4.67 7.25
N GLU A 70 -2.02 -4.62 8.43
CA GLU A 70 -0.85 -5.42 8.77
C GLU A 70 -1.16 -6.92 8.68
N LEU A 71 -2.24 -7.38 9.33
CA LEU A 71 -2.64 -8.79 9.29
C LEU A 71 -2.99 -9.28 7.87
N LEU A 72 -3.63 -8.42 7.07
CA LEU A 72 -3.88 -8.75 5.66
C LEU A 72 -2.57 -8.89 4.88
N SER A 73 -1.61 -8.01 5.10
CA SER A 73 -0.29 -8.08 4.45
C SER A 73 0.45 -9.35 4.84
N GLU A 74 0.47 -9.70 6.13
CA GLU A 74 1.08 -10.93 6.64
C GLU A 74 0.46 -12.17 5.98
N ARG A 75 -0.88 -12.21 5.87
CA ARG A 75 -1.59 -13.33 5.23
C ARG A 75 -1.35 -13.42 3.73
N GLN A 76 -1.17 -12.29 3.04
CA GLN A 76 -0.78 -12.27 1.64
C GLN A 76 0.66 -12.75 1.45
N ASP A 77 1.55 -12.42 2.38
CA ASP A 77 2.95 -12.84 2.35
C ASP A 77 3.12 -14.33 2.68
N GLU A 78 2.33 -14.90 3.59
CA GLU A 78 2.29 -16.34 3.87
C GLU A 78 1.89 -17.17 2.64
N LYS A 79 0.99 -16.64 1.80
CA LYS A 79 0.50 -17.29 0.57
C LYS A 79 1.24 -16.83 -0.69
N ARG A 80 2.41 -16.21 -0.53
CA ARG A 80 3.18 -15.67 -1.66
C ARG A 80 3.74 -16.81 -2.51
N VAL A 81 3.39 -16.80 -3.79
CA VAL A 81 4.00 -17.66 -4.82
C VAL A 81 4.98 -16.83 -5.64
N LEU A 82 6.14 -17.40 -5.98
CA LEU A 82 7.12 -16.76 -6.87
C LEU A 82 6.76 -17.02 -8.34
N PHE A 83 7.23 -16.17 -9.25
CA PHE A 83 6.91 -16.33 -10.67
C PHE A 83 7.56 -17.59 -11.25
N GLU A 84 8.73 -17.93 -10.76
CA GLU A 84 9.51 -19.11 -11.13
C GLU A 84 8.77 -20.40 -10.75
N ASP A 85 8.18 -20.45 -9.55
CA ASP A 85 7.40 -21.60 -9.10
C ASP A 85 6.12 -21.76 -9.92
N LEU A 86 5.42 -20.65 -10.19
CA LEU A 86 4.22 -20.64 -11.01
C LEU A 86 4.51 -21.11 -12.44
N GLU A 87 5.62 -20.68 -13.03
CA GLU A 87 5.99 -21.11 -14.38
C GLU A 87 6.23 -22.62 -14.45
N ALA A 88 6.94 -23.19 -13.48
CA ALA A 88 7.16 -24.63 -13.42
C ALA A 88 5.84 -25.43 -13.31
N GLU A 89 4.82 -24.86 -12.67
CA GLU A 89 3.47 -25.44 -12.61
C GLU A 89 2.72 -25.31 -13.94
N LEU A 90 2.77 -24.13 -14.57
CA LEU A 90 2.15 -23.87 -15.87
C LEU A 90 2.76 -24.71 -17.00
N GLN A 91 4.05 -25.04 -16.94
CA GLN A 91 4.68 -25.95 -17.91
C GLN A 91 4.18 -27.38 -17.79
N LYS A 92 3.80 -27.83 -16.57
CA LYS A 92 3.24 -29.18 -16.35
C LYS A 92 1.80 -29.27 -16.84
N ASN A 93 0.99 -28.24 -16.58
CA ASN A 93 -0.42 -28.17 -16.95
C ASN A 93 -0.71 -26.83 -17.65
N PRO A 94 -0.46 -26.73 -18.97
CA PRO A 94 -0.61 -25.47 -19.68
C PRO A 94 -2.10 -25.08 -19.78
N PRO A 95 -2.51 -23.91 -19.25
CA PRO A 95 -3.87 -23.40 -19.41
C PRO A 95 -4.12 -22.91 -20.84
N VAL A 96 -5.38 -22.62 -21.16
CA VAL A 96 -5.75 -22.03 -22.45
C VAL A 96 -5.19 -20.60 -22.51
N THR A 97 -4.45 -20.28 -23.57
CA THR A 97 -3.92 -18.93 -23.79
C THR A 97 -4.85 -18.12 -24.69
N VAL A 98 -5.21 -16.91 -24.27
CA VAL A 98 -6.03 -15.96 -25.03
C VAL A 98 -5.23 -14.73 -25.43
N LYS A 99 -5.62 -14.12 -26.56
CA LYS A 99 -4.94 -12.94 -27.11
C LYS A 99 -5.14 -11.71 -26.23
N GLY A 100 -4.10 -10.87 -26.14
CA GLY A 100 -4.15 -9.58 -25.45
C GLY A 100 -3.31 -9.52 -24.17
N THR A 101 -3.40 -8.38 -23.49
CA THR A 101 -2.55 -8.07 -22.32
C THR A 101 -3.40 -7.92 -21.06
N ALA A 102 -3.11 -8.71 -20.02
CA ALA A 102 -3.75 -8.56 -18.72
C ALA A 102 -2.86 -7.78 -17.76
N ILE A 103 -3.37 -6.70 -17.18
CA ILE A 103 -2.68 -5.91 -16.16
C ILE A 103 -3.30 -6.21 -14.79
N TYR A 104 -2.58 -6.94 -13.94
CA TYR A 104 -2.99 -7.19 -12.56
C TYR A 104 -2.41 -6.12 -11.63
N LEU A 105 -3.28 -5.33 -11.01
CA LEU A 105 -2.87 -4.37 -10.00
C LEU A 105 -2.62 -5.06 -8.66
N THR A 106 -1.49 -4.75 -8.03
CA THR A 106 -1.16 -5.28 -6.71
C THR A 106 -0.41 -4.28 -5.85
N ARG A 107 -0.67 -4.35 -4.54
CA ARG A 107 0.07 -3.61 -3.51
C ARG A 107 1.35 -4.34 -3.07
N SER A 108 1.40 -5.67 -3.21
CA SER A 108 2.59 -6.43 -2.87
C SER A 108 3.75 -6.03 -3.78
N LEU A 109 4.96 -5.90 -3.25
CA LEU A 109 6.18 -5.55 -4.01
C LEU A 109 6.91 -6.76 -4.62
N HIS A 110 6.50 -7.97 -4.27
CA HIS A 110 7.13 -9.24 -4.66
C HIS A 110 6.10 -10.35 -4.91
N GLY A 111 6.51 -11.40 -5.64
CA GLY A 111 5.66 -12.55 -5.94
C GLY A 111 4.51 -12.27 -6.90
N VAL A 112 3.70 -13.31 -7.12
CA VAL A 112 2.51 -13.32 -7.96
C VAL A 112 1.31 -12.79 -7.17
N PRO A 113 0.51 -11.86 -7.73
CA PRO A 113 -0.67 -11.36 -7.02
C PRO A 113 -1.74 -12.45 -6.88
N LEU A 114 -2.38 -12.52 -5.71
CA LEU A 114 -3.42 -13.52 -5.41
C LEU A 114 -4.60 -13.45 -6.40
N VAL A 115 -4.93 -12.26 -6.90
CA VAL A 115 -5.96 -12.05 -7.93
C VAL A 115 -5.66 -12.84 -9.20
N PHE A 116 -4.39 -12.87 -9.62
CA PHE A 116 -3.99 -13.61 -10.80
C PHE A 116 -4.09 -15.11 -10.56
N LEU A 117 -3.57 -15.59 -9.42
CA LEU A 117 -3.67 -17.01 -9.06
C LEU A 117 -5.14 -17.48 -9.00
N HIS A 118 -6.02 -16.71 -8.39
CA HIS A 118 -7.43 -17.04 -8.27
C HIS A 118 -8.15 -17.02 -9.63
N ASN A 119 -7.82 -16.05 -10.49
CA ASN A 119 -8.33 -16.01 -11.85
C ASN A 119 -7.89 -17.25 -12.65
N LEU A 120 -6.63 -17.66 -12.51
CA LEU A 120 -6.10 -18.85 -13.17
C LEU A 120 -6.74 -20.14 -12.64
N GLU A 121 -6.94 -20.24 -11.33
CA GLU A 121 -7.57 -21.40 -10.67
C GLU A 121 -9.01 -21.63 -11.11
N HIS A 122 -9.78 -20.56 -11.35
CA HIS A 122 -11.20 -20.68 -11.69
C HIS A 122 -11.49 -20.62 -13.19
N ASN A 123 -10.80 -19.73 -13.92
CA ASN A 123 -11.07 -19.54 -15.34
C ASN A 123 -10.16 -20.40 -16.22
N HIS A 124 -9.03 -20.89 -15.70
CA HIS A 124 -8.04 -21.68 -16.45
C HIS A 124 -7.57 -21.00 -17.74
N VAL A 125 -7.51 -19.66 -17.73
CA VAL A 125 -7.11 -18.82 -18.87
C VAL A 125 -5.89 -17.98 -18.53
N LEU A 126 -4.92 -18.00 -19.43
CA LEU A 126 -3.72 -17.16 -19.43
C LEU A 126 -3.80 -16.16 -20.58
N HIS A 127 -3.37 -14.92 -20.38
CA HIS A 127 -3.23 -13.96 -21.49
C HIS A 127 -1.82 -14.08 -22.08
N GLU A 128 -1.66 -13.76 -23.38
CA GLU A 128 -0.36 -13.75 -24.06
C GLU A 128 0.69 -12.92 -23.31
N GLN A 129 0.27 -11.81 -22.70
CA GLN A 129 1.13 -10.97 -21.87
C GLN A 129 0.45 -10.65 -20.54
N ILE A 130 1.17 -10.89 -19.45
CA ILE A 130 0.70 -10.61 -18.10
C ILE A 130 1.63 -9.58 -17.47
N ILE A 131 1.04 -8.45 -17.08
CA ILE A 131 1.74 -7.36 -16.42
C ILE A 131 1.23 -7.27 -14.98
N VAL A 132 2.11 -7.48 -14.02
CA VAL A 132 1.86 -7.21 -12.61
C VAL A 132 2.31 -5.80 -12.31
N LEU A 133 1.35 -4.91 -12.12
CA LEU A 133 1.56 -3.49 -11.91
C LEU A 133 1.51 -3.15 -10.41
N THR A 134 2.55 -2.50 -9.91
CA THR A 134 2.61 -1.97 -8.55
C THR A 134 2.86 -0.47 -8.60
N ILE A 135 2.04 0.30 -7.89
CA ILE A 135 2.18 1.75 -7.80
C ILE A 135 2.75 2.08 -6.42
N VAL A 136 3.83 2.85 -6.39
CA VAL A 136 4.58 3.17 -5.18
C VAL A 136 4.68 4.69 -5.05
N THR A 137 4.05 5.22 -4.01
CA THR A 137 4.24 6.62 -3.61
C THR A 137 5.54 6.73 -2.80
N LYS A 138 6.38 7.71 -3.13
CA LYS A 138 7.61 8.06 -2.42
C LYS A 138 7.42 9.31 -1.57
N ASP A 139 8.22 9.45 -0.52
CA ASP A 139 8.22 10.61 0.39
C ASP A 139 8.90 11.86 -0.23
N GLU A 140 9.30 11.78 -1.49
CA GLU A 140 9.79 12.90 -2.28
C GLU A 140 8.63 13.56 -3.04
N PRO A 141 8.63 14.89 -3.24
CA PRO A 141 7.49 15.57 -3.88
C PRO A 141 7.33 15.20 -5.36
N TYR A 142 8.45 15.01 -6.06
CA TYR A 142 8.49 14.65 -7.47
C TYR A 142 9.56 13.61 -7.73
N ILE A 143 9.24 12.61 -8.55
CA ILE A 143 10.21 11.64 -9.06
C ILE A 143 10.54 11.98 -10.53
N ASP A 144 11.82 11.93 -10.87
CA ASP A 144 12.33 12.11 -12.23
C ASP A 144 11.90 10.97 -13.17
N GLU A 145 11.60 11.30 -14.43
CA GLU A 145 11.01 10.39 -15.42
C GLU A 145 11.82 9.12 -15.63
N ALA A 146 13.15 9.24 -15.66
CA ALA A 146 14.05 8.10 -15.80
C ALA A 146 13.91 7.06 -14.67
N HIS A 147 13.47 7.49 -13.48
CA HIS A 147 13.35 6.64 -12.30
C HIS A 147 11.91 6.25 -11.98
N ARG A 148 10.92 6.77 -12.73
CA ARG A 148 9.49 6.50 -12.50
C ARG A 148 9.11 5.07 -12.79
N VAL A 149 9.81 4.37 -13.68
CA VAL A 149 9.41 3.04 -14.14
C VAL A 149 10.54 2.06 -13.91
N LYS A 150 10.25 0.96 -13.20
CA LYS A 150 11.16 -0.20 -13.12
C LYS A 150 10.45 -1.45 -13.60
N ILE A 151 11.06 -2.13 -14.56
CA ILE A 151 10.47 -3.30 -15.20
C ILE A 151 11.40 -4.49 -15.01
N ARG A 152 10.80 -5.63 -14.68
CA ARG A 152 11.47 -6.93 -14.64
C ARG A 152 10.60 -7.92 -15.40
N SER A 153 11.20 -8.63 -16.35
CA SER A 153 10.56 -9.77 -17.02
C SER A 153 10.88 -11.05 -16.27
N PHE A 154 9.93 -11.98 -16.25
CA PHE A 154 10.07 -13.32 -15.69
C PHE A 154 9.68 -14.35 -16.75
N GLY A 155 10.22 -15.54 -16.57
CA GLY A 155 9.98 -16.72 -17.37
C GLY A 155 10.77 -16.81 -18.67
N GLU A 156 10.94 -18.05 -19.14
CA GLU A 156 11.73 -18.41 -20.31
C GLU A 156 11.16 -17.76 -21.59
N ASN A 157 9.83 -17.68 -21.68
CA ASN A 157 9.11 -17.09 -22.80
C ASN A 157 8.85 -15.58 -22.68
N ARG A 158 9.35 -14.91 -21.63
CA ARG A 158 9.11 -13.47 -21.36
C ARG A 158 7.64 -13.05 -21.41
N GLN A 159 6.74 -13.89 -20.92
CA GLN A 159 5.29 -13.64 -20.90
C GLN A 159 4.84 -12.87 -19.65
N PHE A 160 5.65 -12.90 -18.58
CA PHE A 160 5.37 -12.22 -17.32
C PHE A 160 6.23 -10.97 -17.17
N TYR A 161 5.60 -9.85 -16.86
CA TYR A 161 6.26 -8.58 -16.59
C TYR A 161 5.83 -8.06 -15.24
N ARG A 162 6.78 -7.53 -14.48
CA ARG A 162 6.49 -6.78 -13.28
C ARG A 162 6.91 -5.35 -13.47
N VAL A 163 5.94 -4.45 -13.39
CA VAL A 163 6.12 -3.03 -13.60
C VAL A 163 5.87 -2.31 -12.28
N LYS A 164 6.88 -1.57 -11.82
CA LYS A 164 6.77 -0.69 -10.66
C LYS A 164 6.75 0.74 -11.14
N LEU A 165 5.68 1.46 -10.83
CA LEU A 165 5.55 2.89 -11.08
C LEU A 165 5.81 3.64 -9.78
N TYR A 166 6.72 4.60 -9.83
CA TYR A 166 7.09 5.44 -8.70
C TYR A 166 6.57 6.85 -8.94
N PHE A 167 5.82 7.37 -7.97
CA PHE A 167 5.30 8.74 -7.96
C PHE A 167 5.72 9.44 -6.67
N GLY A 168 5.99 10.74 -6.76
CA GLY A 168 6.12 11.58 -5.59
C GLY A 168 4.77 11.88 -4.94
N PHE A 169 4.77 12.27 -3.67
CA PHE A 169 3.52 12.46 -2.91
C PHE A 169 2.63 13.60 -3.42
N THR A 170 3.20 14.59 -4.13
CA THR A 170 2.44 15.66 -4.80
C THR A 170 2.11 15.38 -6.27
N GLN A 171 2.62 14.30 -6.84
CA GLN A 171 2.41 13.99 -8.26
C GLN A 171 1.06 13.30 -8.51
N PRO A 172 0.36 13.65 -9.60
CA PRO A 172 -0.82 12.90 -10.04
C PRO A 172 -0.42 11.50 -10.48
N GLN A 173 -1.08 10.48 -9.93
CA GLN A 173 -0.76 9.07 -10.15
C GLN A 173 -1.53 8.50 -11.35
N ASP A 174 -1.26 9.07 -12.53
CA ASP A 174 -1.92 8.69 -13.78
C ASP A 174 -1.28 7.44 -14.39
N VAL A 175 -1.91 6.29 -14.17
CA VAL A 175 -1.41 4.99 -14.67
C VAL A 175 -1.44 4.93 -16.18
N ARG A 176 -2.46 5.51 -16.82
CA ARG A 176 -2.59 5.47 -18.28
C ARG A 176 -1.42 6.18 -18.94
N ARG A 177 -1.13 7.41 -18.50
CA ARG A 177 0.01 8.18 -19.02
C ARG A 177 1.33 7.47 -18.78
N ALA A 178 1.50 6.84 -17.62
CA ALA A 178 2.70 6.07 -17.32
C ALA A 178 2.85 4.86 -18.25
N LEU A 179 1.76 4.14 -18.56
CA LEU A 179 1.76 3.03 -19.52
C LEU A 179 1.99 3.49 -20.97
N GLU A 180 1.48 4.66 -21.37
CA GLU A 180 1.75 5.27 -22.68
C GLU A 180 3.23 5.61 -22.86
N LEU A 181 3.86 6.20 -21.84
CA LEU A 181 5.30 6.46 -21.82
C LEU A 181 6.12 5.15 -21.85
N CYS A 182 5.63 4.10 -21.16
CA CYS A 182 6.23 2.77 -21.27
C CYS A 182 6.12 2.24 -22.70
N ALA A 183 4.96 2.32 -23.33
CA ALA A 183 4.75 1.78 -24.68
C ALA A 183 5.67 2.44 -25.73
N GLN A 184 5.99 3.73 -25.57
CA GLN A 184 6.86 4.47 -26.50
C GLN A 184 8.36 4.22 -26.26
N GLY A 185 8.81 4.13 -25.00
CA GLY A 185 10.24 4.00 -24.68
C GLY A 185 10.75 2.59 -24.39
N LEU A 186 9.87 1.63 -24.03
CA LEU A 186 10.28 0.26 -23.66
C LEU A 186 10.27 -0.76 -24.80
N HIS A 187 9.64 -0.45 -25.94
CA HIS A 187 9.58 -1.40 -27.04
C HIS A 187 10.99 -1.72 -27.59
N GLU A 188 11.87 -0.71 -27.65
CA GLU A 188 13.27 -0.86 -28.08
C GLU A 188 14.16 -1.58 -27.05
N HIS A 189 13.93 -1.42 -25.74
CA HIS A 189 14.86 -1.94 -24.73
C HIS A 189 14.43 -3.26 -24.06
N TYR A 190 13.13 -3.55 -23.95
CA TYR A 190 12.63 -4.72 -23.20
C TYR A 190 11.61 -5.56 -23.96
N GLY A 191 11.24 -5.17 -25.20
CA GLY A 191 10.32 -5.94 -26.05
C GLY A 191 8.85 -5.92 -25.58
N LEU A 192 8.48 -5.01 -24.68
CA LEU A 192 7.12 -4.91 -24.17
C LEU A 192 6.24 -4.09 -25.14
N SER A 193 5.37 -4.76 -25.91
CA SER A 193 4.33 -4.10 -26.70
C SER A 193 3.03 -4.03 -25.91
N ILE A 194 2.57 -2.82 -25.56
CA ILE A 194 1.27 -2.64 -24.89
C ILE A 194 0.28 -2.06 -25.90
N ASP A 195 -0.70 -2.86 -26.32
CA ASP A 195 -1.86 -2.36 -27.08
C ASP A 195 -2.94 -1.90 -26.09
N LEU A 196 -3.05 -0.58 -25.91
CA LEU A 196 -4.05 0.04 -25.02
C LEU A 196 -5.50 -0.33 -25.39
N LYS A 197 -5.78 -0.78 -26.62
CA LYS A 197 -7.13 -1.19 -27.05
C LYS A 197 -7.46 -2.63 -26.69
N LYS A 198 -6.46 -3.47 -26.43
CA LYS A 198 -6.60 -4.91 -26.14
C LYS A 198 -6.17 -5.30 -24.73
N LEU A 199 -5.95 -4.32 -23.86
CA LEU A 199 -5.62 -4.57 -22.47
C LEU A 199 -6.88 -4.65 -21.59
N SER A 200 -6.77 -5.45 -20.54
CA SER A 200 -7.76 -5.59 -19.47
C SER A 200 -7.08 -5.39 -18.12
N PHE A 201 -7.65 -4.55 -17.26
CA PHE A 201 -7.16 -4.32 -15.91
C PHE A 201 -7.89 -5.24 -14.94
N PHE A 202 -7.13 -6.04 -14.20
CA PHE A 202 -7.63 -6.89 -13.13
C PHE A 202 -7.29 -6.26 -11.78
N VAL A 203 -8.32 -5.91 -11.01
CA VAL A 203 -8.17 -5.28 -9.69
C VAL A 203 -8.77 -6.21 -8.64
N GLY A 204 -7.99 -6.51 -7.61
CA GLY A 204 -8.47 -7.28 -6.47
C GLY A 204 -9.27 -6.42 -5.52
N ARG A 205 -10.46 -6.88 -5.13
CA ARG A 205 -11.21 -6.33 -4.00
C ARG A 205 -11.24 -7.34 -2.87
N GLU A 206 -10.56 -7.00 -1.78
CA GLU A 206 -10.38 -7.90 -0.63
C GLU A 206 -11.54 -7.74 0.35
N PHE A 207 -12.24 -8.84 0.63
CA PHE A 207 -13.25 -8.93 1.68
C PHE A 207 -12.67 -9.71 2.85
N ILE A 208 -12.50 -9.04 3.99
CA ILE A 208 -11.90 -9.66 5.16
C ILE A 208 -12.94 -10.36 6.03
N THR A 209 -12.62 -11.57 6.46
CA THR A 209 -13.34 -12.32 7.50
C THR A 209 -12.36 -12.73 8.59
N PHE A 210 -12.84 -13.03 9.79
CA PHE A 210 -11.96 -13.34 10.93
C PHE A 210 -12.23 -14.73 11.48
N LYS A 211 -11.18 -15.53 11.64
CA LYS A 211 -11.21 -16.82 12.35
C LYS A 211 -11.50 -16.60 13.83
N ARG A 212 -12.03 -17.64 14.48
CA ARG A 212 -12.22 -17.64 15.94
C ARG A 212 -10.92 -17.31 16.68
N ARG A 213 -9.79 -17.90 16.24
CA ARG A 213 -8.43 -17.66 16.76
C ARG A 213 -7.64 -16.58 15.99
N SER A 214 -8.30 -15.54 15.48
CA SER A 214 -7.57 -14.41 14.89
C SER A 214 -6.77 -13.63 15.95
N PRO A 215 -5.54 -13.17 15.64
CA PRO A 215 -4.75 -12.33 16.54
C PRO A 215 -5.40 -10.96 16.82
N MET A 216 -6.40 -10.55 16.02
CA MET A 216 -7.16 -9.33 16.30
C MET A 216 -8.19 -9.54 17.43
N PRO A 217 -8.24 -8.65 18.44
CA PRO A 217 -9.25 -8.68 19.49
C PRO A 217 -10.68 -8.65 18.94
N ALA A 218 -11.60 -9.40 19.55
CA ALA A 218 -12.96 -9.61 19.04
C ALA A 218 -13.74 -8.30 18.79
N TRP A 219 -13.58 -7.30 19.65
CA TRP A 219 -14.24 -6.00 19.51
C TRP A 219 -13.73 -5.16 18.34
N ARG A 220 -12.47 -5.35 17.90
CA ARG A 220 -11.88 -4.65 16.74
C ARG A 220 -12.30 -5.24 15.40
N ARG A 221 -12.66 -6.52 15.37
CA ARG A 221 -13.04 -7.26 14.15
C ARG A 221 -14.20 -6.60 13.38
N PRO A 222 -15.35 -6.25 13.99
CA PRO A 222 -16.44 -5.60 13.26
C PRO A 222 -16.05 -4.21 12.74
N ILE A 223 -15.29 -3.43 13.52
CA ILE A 223 -14.79 -2.11 13.12
C ILE A 223 -13.89 -2.25 11.89
N SER A 224 -12.92 -3.18 11.95
CA SER A 224 -12.03 -3.44 10.82
C SER A 224 -12.83 -3.88 9.58
N SER A 225 -13.73 -4.85 9.72
CA SER A 225 -14.56 -5.32 8.59
C SER A 225 -15.35 -4.18 7.95
N PHE A 226 -15.98 -3.33 8.76
CA PHE A 226 -16.69 -2.14 8.29
C PHE A 226 -15.76 -1.16 7.55
N LEU A 227 -14.57 -0.87 8.09
CA LEU A 227 -13.62 0.04 7.45
C LEU A 227 -13.11 -0.50 6.11
N PHE A 228 -12.83 -1.81 6.01
CA PHE A 228 -12.44 -2.42 4.73
C PHE A 228 -13.56 -2.38 3.70
N HIS A 229 -14.81 -2.62 4.13
CA HIS A 229 -15.97 -2.54 3.24
C HIS A 229 -16.16 -1.13 2.65
N ASN A 230 -15.93 -0.09 3.46
CA ASN A 230 -16.04 1.32 3.08
C ASN A 230 -14.78 1.89 2.41
N SER A 231 -13.68 1.14 2.34
CA SER A 231 -12.46 1.64 1.72
C SER A 231 -12.65 1.82 0.21
N SER A 232 -12.25 2.97 -0.31
CA SER A 232 -12.37 3.32 -1.73
C SER A 232 -11.59 2.34 -2.61
N SER A 233 -12.17 1.96 -3.76
CA SER A 233 -11.46 1.17 -4.77
C SER A 233 -10.32 1.99 -5.36
N ALA A 234 -9.18 1.34 -5.58
CA ALA A 234 -7.98 1.95 -6.16
C ALA A 234 -8.20 2.49 -7.59
N ILE A 235 -9.28 2.09 -8.25
CA ILE A 235 -9.57 2.42 -9.65
C ILE A 235 -9.72 3.92 -9.87
N GLU A 236 -10.49 4.59 -9.02
CA GLU A 236 -10.81 6.02 -9.18
C GLU A 236 -9.59 6.90 -8.90
N PHE A 237 -8.78 6.53 -7.90
CA PHE A 237 -7.57 7.25 -7.53
C PHE A 237 -6.47 7.17 -8.61
N PHE A 238 -6.34 6.02 -9.29
CA PHE A 238 -5.31 5.79 -10.30
C PHE A 238 -5.74 6.13 -11.74
N LYS A 239 -6.94 6.71 -11.91
CA LYS A 239 -7.52 7.09 -13.22
C LYS A 239 -7.53 5.96 -14.25
N ILE A 240 -7.84 4.74 -13.80
CA ILE A 240 -7.87 3.57 -14.68
C ILE A 240 -9.16 3.62 -15.52
N PRO A 241 -9.10 3.35 -16.84
CA PRO A 241 -10.29 3.35 -17.69
C PRO A 241 -11.33 2.32 -17.24
N VAL A 242 -12.46 2.78 -16.70
CA VAL A 242 -13.49 1.94 -16.05
C VAL A 242 -14.04 0.86 -16.99
N GLU A 243 -14.17 1.14 -18.28
CA GLU A 243 -14.67 0.23 -19.31
C GLU A 243 -13.82 -1.05 -19.48
N ARG A 244 -12.58 -1.05 -18.99
CA ARG A 244 -11.62 -2.15 -19.14
C ARG A 244 -11.21 -2.77 -17.81
N VAL A 245 -11.89 -2.43 -16.72
CA VAL A 245 -11.59 -2.97 -15.39
C VAL A 245 -12.49 -4.16 -15.06
N ILE A 246 -11.86 -5.24 -14.62
CA ILE A 246 -12.49 -6.39 -14.01
C ILE A 246 -12.10 -6.39 -12.54
N GLU A 247 -13.07 -6.16 -11.65
CA GLU A 247 -12.88 -6.35 -10.22
C GLU A 247 -13.11 -7.82 -9.84
N ILE A 248 -12.12 -8.44 -9.21
CA ILE A 248 -12.22 -9.79 -8.68
C ILE A 248 -12.29 -9.70 -7.16
N GLY A 249 -13.43 -10.11 -6.60
CA GLY A 249 -13.65 -10.18 -5.17
C GLY A 249 -12.95 -11.39 -4.56
N ILE A 250 -12.04 -11.17 -3.61
CA ILE A 250 -11.32 -12.23 -2.91
C ILE A 250 -11.71 -12.19 -1.43
N ARG A 251 -12.17 -13.32 -0.90
CA ARG A 251 -12.39 -13.47 0.55
C ARG A 251 -11.11 -13.92 1.22
N VAL A 252 -10.61 -13.11 2.14
CA VAL A 252 -9.41 -13.41 2.92
C VAL A 252 -9.80 -13.59 4.37
N GLU A 253 -9.52 -14.78 4.90
CA GLU A 253 -9.76 -15.09 6.30
C GLU A 253 -8.50 -14.76 7.12
N LEU A 254 -8.63 -13.86 8.11
CA LEU A 254 -7.60 -13.35 9.04
C LEU A 254 -7.66 -14.04 10.41
#